data_AF-A0A6P1VXS8-F1
#
_entry.id   AF-A0A6P1VXS8-F1
#
_cell.length_a   1.000
_cell.length_b   1.000
_cell.length_c   1.000
_cell.angle_alpha   90.00
_cell.angle_beta   90.00
_cell.angle_gamma   90.00
#
_symmetry.space_group_name_H-M   'P 1'
#
loop_
_entity.id
_entity.type
_entity.pdbx_description
1 polymer ?
#
loop_
_entity_poly.entity_id
_entity_poly.type
_entity_poly.pdbx_seq_one_letter_code
_entity_poly.pdbx_strand_id
1 'polypeptide(L)' 'MAKMKRYPKAPKAGASLKTLQNYEQRCKKVKAFNDTIKREQMQRKQVRERVAKMKK' A
#
# COMPACT_ATOMS: atom_id res chain seq x y z
N MET A 1 -7.20 2.79 11.77
CA MET A 1 -6.83 2.48 10.37
C MET A 1 -5.37 2.06 10.37
N ALA A 2 -5.03 0.91 9.80
CA ALA A 2 -3.63 0.54 9.67
C ALA A 2 -2.90 1.65 8.88
N LYS A 3 -1.75 2.10 9.38
CA LYS A 3 -0.95 3.13 8.70
C LYS A 3 -0.22 2.49 7.52
N MET A 4 -0.09 3.22 6.41
CA MET A 4 0.68 2.74 5.26
C MET A 4 2.14 2.48 5.66
N LYS A 5 2.71 1.39 5.16
CA LYS A 5 4.12 1.05 5.36
C LYS A 5 4.99 1.85 4.39
N ARG A 6 6.14 2.32 4.87
CA ARG A 6 7.16 2.94 4.02
C ARG A 6 7.90 1.86 3.22
N TYR A 7 8.29 2.18 1.99
CA TYR A 7 9.11 1.29 1.18
C TYR A 7 10.52 1.16 1.78
N PRO A 8 11.16 -0.01 1.65
CA PRO A 8 12.55 -0.18 2.07
C PRO A 8 13.49 0.72 1.25
N LYS A 9 14.63 1.11 1.85
CA LYS A 9 15.68 1.87 1.16
C LYS A 9 16.21 1.07 -0.04
N ALA A 10 16.49 1.77 -1.14
CA ALA A 10 17.07 1.17 -2.32
C ALA A 10 18.47 0.60 -2.03
N PRO A 11 18.83 -0.57 -2.58
CA PRO A 11 20.17 -1.11 -2.49
C PRO A 11 21.15 -0.25 -3.31
N LYS A 12 22.46 -0.36 -3.01
CA LYS A 12 23.53 0.35 -3.72
C LYS A 12 23.57 -0.05 -5.21
N ALA A 13 24.10 0.81 -6.08
CA ALA A 13 24.17 0.58 -7.53
C ALA A 13 24.93 -0.69 -7.94
N GLY A 14 25.91 -1.13 -7.15
CA GLY A 14 26.66 -2.38 -7.35
C GLY A 14 26.11 -3.59 -6.59
N ALA A 15 24.85 -3.57 -6.15
CA ALA A 15 24.27 -4.69 -5.40
C ALA A 15 24.13 -5.94 -6.27
N SER A 16 24.33 -7.11 -5.65
CA SER A 16 24.18 -8.39 -6.33
C SER A 16 22.74 -8.65 -6.79
N LEU A 17 22.57 -9.48 -7.82
CA LEU A 17 21.25 -9.85 -8.36
C LEU A 17 20.31 -10.38 -7.27
N LYS A 18 20.82 -11.23 -6.37
CA LYS A 18 20.06 -11.75 -5.22
C LYS A 18 19.53 -10.64 -4.31
N THR A 19 20.32 -9.59 -4.11
CA THR A 19 19.93 -8.43 -3.29
C THR A 19 18.82 -7.63 -3.97
N LEU A 20 18.91 -7.44 -5.28
CA LEU A 20 17.89 -6.76 -6.08
C LEU A 20 16.57 -7.55 -6.08
N GLN A 21 16.63 -8.88 -6.25
CA GLN A 21 15.45 -9.75 -6.18
C GLN A 21 14.78 -9.69 -4.79
N ASN A 22 15.56 -9.76 -3.72
CA ASN A 22 15.04 -9.62 -2.36
C ASN A 22 14.42 -8.24 -2.12
N TYR A 23 15.03 -7.17 -2.64
CA TYR A 23 14.50 -5.82 -2.57
C TYR A 23 13.15 -5.71 -3.29
N GLU A 24 13.06 -6.23 -4.52
CA GLU A 24 11.82 -6.25 -5.30
C GLU A 24 10.69 -6.96 -4.55
N GLN A 25 10.98 -8.13 -3.98
CA GLN A 25 10.02 -8.90 -3.19
C GLN A 25 9.52 -8.11 -1.96
N ARG A 26 10.40 -7.40 -1.26
CA ARG A 26 10.02 -6.54 -0.13
C ARG A 26 9.15 -5.37 -0.58
N CYS A 27 9.48 -4.73 -1.70
CA CYS A 27 8.69 -3.66 -2.28
C CYS A 27 7.29 -4.14 -2.68
N LYS A 28 7.17 -5.32 -3.33
CA LYS A 28 5.89 -5.94 -3.68
C LYS A 28 5.01 -6.18 -2.45
N LYS A 29 5.58 -6.68 -1.35
CA LYS A 29 4.86 -6.88 -0.07
C LYS A 29 4.34 -5.57 0.52
N VAL A 30 5.17 -4.52 0.52
CA VAL A 30 4.77 -3.18 1.01
C VAL A 30 3.66 -2.59 0.14
N LYS A 31 3.79 -2.70 -1.19
CA LYS A 31 2.78 -2.24 -2.14
C LYS A 31 1.44 -2.94 -1.92
N ALA A 32 1.43 -4.27 -1.84
CA ALA A 32 0.22 -5.04 -1.62
C ALA A 32 -0.49 -4.62 -0.33
N PHE A 33 0.24 -4.45 0.77
CA PHE A 33 -0.31 -3.98 2.05
C PHE A 33 -0.85 -2.54 1.98
N ASN A 34 -0.19 -1.65 1.26
CA ASN A 34 -0.67 -0.28 1.10
C ASN A 34 -1.90 -0.22 0.19
N ASP A 35 -1.96 -1.05 -0.84
CA ASP A 35 -3.08 -1.14 -1.77
C ASP A 35 -4.35 -1.67 -1.07
N THR A 36 -4.24 -2.61 -0.13
CA THR A 36 -5.39 -3.06 0.67
C THR A 36 -5.93 -1.93 1.55
N ILE A 37 -5.06 -1.18 2.23
CA ILE A 37 -5.45 -0.03 3.04
C ILE A 37 -6.16 1.04 2.18
N LYS A 38 -5.64 1.34 0.99
CA LYS A 38 -6.26 2.30 0.07
C LYS A 38 -7.65 1.84 -0.36
N ARG A 39 -7.82 0.56 -0.68
CA ARG A 39 -9.12 -0.01 -1.05
C ARG A 39 -10.12 0.09 0.08
N GLU A 40 -9.73 -0.27 1.31
CA GLU A 40 -10.61 -0.12 2.47
C GLU A 40 -11.00 1.34 2.73
N GLN A 41 -10.06 2.28 2.61
CA GLN A 41 -10.34 3.70 2.76
C GLN A 41 -11.33 4.20 1.71
N MET A 42 -11.16 3.78 0.46
CA MET A 42 -12.06 4.12 -0.64
C MET A 42 -13.46 3.55 -0.40
N GLN A 43 -13.58 2.28 -0.03
CA GLN A 43 -14.87 1.66 0.29
C GLN A 43 -15.57 2.37 1.45
N ARG A 44 -14.85 2.68 2.53
CA ARG A 44 -15.40 3.45 3.66
C ARG A 44 -15.88 4.83 3.23
N LYS A 45 -15.15 5.51 2.35
CA LYS A 45 -15.54 6.81 1.79
C LYS A 45 -16.84 6.68 0.98
N GLN A 46 -16.92 5.72 0.07
CA GLN A 46 -18.11 5.48 -0.75
C GLN A 46 -19.34 5.14 0.10
N VAL A 47 -19.20 4.29 1.12
CA VAL A 47 -20.31 3.96 2.03
C VAL A 47 -20.79 5.20 2.79
N ARG A 48 -19.85 6.00 3.32
CA ARG A 48 -20.21 7.26 4.00
C ARG A 48 -20.95 8.23 3.09
N GLU A 49 -20.49 8.40 1.84
CA GLU A 49 -21.15 9.25 0.86
C GLU A 49 -22.56 8.76 0.52
N ARG A 50 -22.76 7.44 0.35
CA ARG A 50 -24.09 6.85 0.12
C ARG A 50 -25.03 7.09 1.29
N VAL A 51 -24.57 6.86 2.53
CA VAL A 51 -25.38 7.08 3.74
C VAL A 51 -25.72 8.57 3.90
N ALA A 52 -24.78 9.47 3.62
CA ALA A 52 -25.03 10.91 3.68
C ALA A 52 -26.09 11.36 2.67
N LYS A 53 -26.11 10.79 1.46
CA LYS A 53 -27.15 11.04 0.45
C LYS A 53 -28.51 10.48 0.86
N MET A 54 -28.58 9.36 1.58
CA MET A 54 -29.85 8.78 2.05
C MET A 54 -30.49 9.56 3.21
N LYS A 55 -29.68 10.23 4.03
CA LYS A 55 -30.14 11.03 5.17
C LYS A 55 -30.53 12.47 4.79
N LYS A 56 -30.33 12.85 3.54
CA LYS A 56 -30.63 14.18 3.02
C LYS A 56 -31.89 14.12 2.19
#